data_AF-A0A7C4VEB9-F1
#
_entry.id   AF-A0A7C4VEB9-F1
#
_cell.length_a   1.000
_cell.length_b   1.000
_cell.length_c   1.000
_cell.angle_alpha   90.00
_cell.angle_beta   90.00
_cell.angle_gamma   90.00
#
_symmetry.space_group_name_H-M   'P 1'
#
loop_
_entity.id
_entity.type
_entity.pdbx_description
1 polymer ?
#
loop_
_entity_poly.entity_id
_entity_poly.type
_entity_poly.pdbx_seq_one_letter_code
_entity_poly.pdbx_strand_id
1 'polypeptide(L)'
;MTFLNEGPRVDRRLLFKSFISPSKLLATILKQNITVLSCNCRGKSIIDFEDVETFIGDIGIKDVISHDSLCSLEGIEFYKNILNNFPKKLIVLACSKRNF
;
A
#
# COMPACT_ATOMS: atom_id res chain seq x y z
N MET A 1 -18.79 27.23 -16.58
CA MET A 1 -18.96 25.78 -16.77
C MET A 1 -17.61 25.13 -16.67
N THR A 2 -17.28 24.58 -15.52
CA THR A 2 -15.94 24.09 -15.16
C THR A 2 -15.88 22.60 -15.46
N PHE A 3 -15.03 22.20 -16.40
CA PHE A 3 -14.74 20.80 -16.69
C PHE A 3 -13.90 20.22 -15.54
N LEU A 4 -14.49 19.30 -14.77
CA LEU A 4 -13.76 18.47 -13.83
C LEU A 4 -12.99 17.41 -14.64
N ASN A 5 -11.67 17.58 -14.71
CA ASN A 5 -10.75 16.56 -15.22
C ASN A 5 -10.78 15.36 -14.26
N GLU A 6 -11.52 14.31 -14.64
CA GLU A 6 -11.43 13.00 -14.00
C GLU A 6 -10.01 12.46 -14.24
N GLY A 7 -9.18 12.43 -13.19
CA GLY A 7 -7.89 11.74 -13.22
C GLY A 7 -8.07 10.25 -13.58
N PRO A 8 -6.99 9.55 -13.95
CA PRO A 8 -7.09 8.16 -14.40
C PRO A 8 -7.72 7.30 -13.29
N ARG A 9 -8.99 6.94 -13.49
CA ARG A 9 -9.68 5.93 -12.66
C ARG A 9 -8.95 4.62 -12.90
N VAL A 10 -8.19 4.17 -11.91
CA VAL A 10 -7.59 2.85 -11.89
C VAL A 10 -8.72 1.83 -12.08
N ASP A 11 -8.81 1.23 -13.25
CA ASP A 11 -9.83 0.24 -13.56
C ASP A 11 -9.56 -0.99 -12.70
N ARG A 12 -10.37 -1.14 -11.63
CA ARG A 12 -10.28 -2.23 -10.65
C ARG A 12 -10.29 -3.60 -11.35
N ARG A 13 -10.83 -3.71 -12.57
CA ARG A 13 -10.88 -4.97 -13.36
C ARG A 13 -9.55 -5.39 -13.95
N LEU A 14 -8.61 -4.45 -14.17
CA LEU A 14 -7.30 -4.77 -14.75
C LEU A 14 -6.37 -5.48 -13.77
N LEU A 15 -6.55 -5.29 -12.45
CA LEU A 15 -5.77 -6.01 -11.43
C LEU A 15 -6.14 -7.50 -11.32
N PHE A 16 -7.35 -7.89 -11.73
CA PHE A 16 -7.85 -9.27 -11.59
C PHE A 16 -7.60 -10.18 -12.81
N LYS A 17 -7.07 -9.66 -13.92
CA LYS A 17 -6.85 -10.47 -15.14
C LYS A 17 -5.53 -11.25 -15.14
N SER A 18 -4.64 -11.00 -14.19
CA SER A 18 -3.33 -11.62 -14.15
C SER A 18 -3.16 -12.44 -12.88
N PHE A 19 -3.40 -13.75 -13.04
CA PHE A 19 -3.03 -14.84 -12.14
C PHE A 19 -3.94 -15.11 -10.92
N ILE A 20 -4.48 -16.34 -10.90
CA ILE A 20 -5.07 -17.05 -9.76
C ILE A 20 -6.46 -16.56 -9.37
N SER A 21 -7.44 -17.47 -9.35
CA SER A 21 -8.81 -17.24 -8.87
C SER A 21 -8.81 -16.35 -7.60
N PRO A 22 -9.62 -15.27 -7.53
CA PRO A 22 -9.58 -14.27 -6.45
C PRO A 22 -9.57 -14.90 -5.06
N SER A 23 -10.32 -15.97 -4.88
CA SER A 23 -10.47 -16.73 -3.63
C SER A 23 -9.20 -17.46 -3.17
N LYS A 24 -8.35 -17.96 -4.08
CA LYS A 24 -7.08 -18.61 -3.71
C LYS A 24 -6.00 -17.59 -3.38
N LEU A 25 -6.02 -16.44 -4.05
CA LEU A 25 -5.10 -15.33 -3.79
C LEU A 25 -5.44 -14.70 -2.43
N LEU A 26 -6.73 -14.47 -2.15
CA LEU A 26 -7.22 -14.03 -0.84
C LEU A 26 -6.84 -15.02 0.27
N ALA A 27 -7.09 -16.33 0.09
CA ALA A 27 -6.75 -17.34 1.09
C ALA A 27 -5.23 -17.45 1.33
N THR A 28 -4.41 -17.14 0.32
CA THR A 28 -2.94 -17.13 0.45
C THR A 28 -2.46 -15.89 1.19
N ILE A 29 -3.06 -14.72 0.90
CA ILE A 29 -2.80 -13.47 1.62
C ILE A 29 -3.22 -13.61 3.09
N LEU A 30 -4.42 -14.14 3.36
CA LEU A 30 -4.94 -14.37 4.72
C LEU A 30 -4.09 -15.35 5.55
N LYS A 31 -3.43 -16.31 4.90
CA LYS A 31 -2.50 -17.24 5.58
C LYS A 31 -1.11 -16.66 5.83
N GLN A 32 -0.75 -15.61 5.12
CA GLN A 32 0.55 -14.97 5.29
C GLN A 32 0.37 -13.82 6.28
N ASN A 33 1.11 -13.88 7.40
CA ASN A 33 1.28 -12.74 8.30
C ASN A 33 2.01 -11.63 7.52
N ILE A 34 1.24 -10.83 6.78
CA ILE A 34 1.71 -9.72 5.96
C ILE A 34 1.53 -8.44 6.77
N THR A 35 2.56 -7.60 6.76
CA THR A 35 2.50 -6.23 7.27
C THR A 35 2.57 -5.30 6.07
N VAL A 36 1.69 -4.30 6.02
CA VAL A 36 1.72 -3.26 4.99
C VAL A 36 2.27 -1.98 5.60
N LEU A 37 3.31 -1.44 4.99
CA LEU A 37 3.87 -0.14 5.35
C LEU A 37 3.51 0.88 4.28
N SER A 38 2.69 1.87 4.63
CA SER A 38 2.24 2.94 3.74
C SER A 38 3.01 4.25 3.97
N CYS A 39 3.28 4.97 2.87
CA CYS A 39 3.90 6.29 2.89
C CYS A 39 2.93 7.33 2.36
N ASN A 40 2.48 8.27 3.18
CA ASN A 40 1.49 9.28 2.75
C ASN A 40 2.09 10.48 1.98
N CYS A 41 3.42 10.53 1.84
CA CYS A 41 4.14 11.63 1.19
C CYS A 41 3.77 13.02 1.76
N ARG A 42 3.54 13.10 3.08
CA ARG A 42 3.07 14.29 3.81
C ARG A 42 1.76 14.86 3.25
N GLY A 43 0.82 13.96 2.91
CA GLY A 43 -0.48 14.34 2.35
C GLY A 43 -0.41 14.89 0.92
N LYS A 44 0.73 14.78 0.23
CA LYS A 44 0.88 15.22 -1.18
C LYS A 44 0.43 14.16 -2.19
N SER A 45 -0.01 13.00 -1.70
CA SER A 45 -0.55 11.94 -2.54
C SER A 45 -1.94 12.30 -3.03
N ILE A 46 -2.27 11.90 -4.25
CA ILE A 46 -3.65 11.94 -4.80
C ILE A 46 -4.45 10.72 -4.29
N ILE A 47 -3.77 9.74 -3.70
CA ILE A 47 -4.37 8.52 -3.15
C ILE A 47 -4.97 8.85 -1.79
N ASP A 48 -6.24 8.50 -1.63
CA ASP A 48 -6.92 8.48 -0.35
C ASP A 48 -6.43 7.27 0.46
N PHE A 49 -5.64 7.53 1.50
CA PHE A 49 -5.08 6.47 2.33
C PHE A 49 -6.14 5.79 3.21
N GLU A 50 -7.25 6.46 3.53
CA GLU A 50 -8.34 5.85 4.31
C GLU A 50 -9.06 4.78 3.48
N ASP A 51 -9.31 5.04 2.19
CA ASP A 51 -9.88 4.06 1.25
C ASP A 51 -8.92 2.87 1.06
N VAL A 52 -7.61 3.14 0.98
CA VAL A 52 -6.59 2.09 0.86
C VAL A 52 -6.51 1.23 2.13
N GLU A 53 -6.51 1.82 3.31
CA GLU A 53 -6.51 1.09 4.58
C GLU A 53 -7.76 0.24 4.75
N THR A 54 -8.92 0.78 4.38
CA THR A 54 -10.19 0.04 4.37
C THR A 54 -10.11 -1.17 3.44
N PHE A 55 -9.62 -0.98 2.21
CA PHE A 55 -9.45 -2.07 1.25
C PHE A 55 -8.47 -3.15 1.74
N ILE A 56 -7.36 -2.75 2.37
CA ILE A 56 -6.39 -3.68 2.96
C ILE A 56 -7.03 -4.48 4.10
N GLY A 57 -7.81 -3.81 4.94
CA GLY A 57 -8.60 -4.44 6.00
C GLY A 57 -9.62 -5.45 5.47
N ASP A 58 -10.33 -5.12 4.39
CA ASP A 58 -11.30 -5.99 3.73
C ASP A 58 -10.67 -7.26 3.14
N ILE A 59 -9.40 -7.19 2.69
CA ILE A 59 -8.62 -8.35 2.25
C ILE A 59 -8.12 -9.18 3.45
N GLY A 60 -8.29 -8.67 4.67
CA GLY A 60 -7.98 -9.34 5.95
C GLY A 60 -6.54 -9.17 6.41
N ILE A 61 -5.83 -8.16 5.89
CA ILE A 61 -4.53 -7.75 6.43
C ILE A 61 -4.79 -6.79 7.58
N LYS A 62 -4.36 -7.17 8.79
CA LYS A 62 -4.61 -6.40 10.02
C LYS A 62 -3.47 -5.44 10.40
N ASP A 63 -2.26 -5.76 9.97
CA ASP A 63 -1.06 -5.02 10.36
C ASP A 63 -0.73 -3.98 9.28
N VAL A 64 -1.37 -2.81 9.35
CA VAL A 64 -1.06 -1.65 8.50
C VAL A 64 -0.36 -0.59 9.33
N ILE A 65 0.80 -0.14 8.87
CA ILE A 65 1.62 0.87 9.52
C ILE A 65 1.81 2.02 8.54
N SER A 66 1.49 3.24 8.96
CA SER A 66 1.63 4.44 8.13
C SER A 66 2.79 5.32 8.59
N HIS A 67 3.51 5.91 7.65
CA HIS A 67 4.51 6.95 7.91
C HIS A 67 4.38 8.11 6.93
N ASP A 68 4.73 9.32 7.37
CA ASP A 68 4.50 10.51 6.54
C ASP A 68 5.43 10.57 5.32
N SER A 69 6.68 10.16 5.51
CA SER A 69 7.71 10.24 4.48
C SER A 69 8.72 9.13 4.70
N LEU A 70 8.70 8.08 3.88
CA LEU A 70 9.71 7.01 3.96
C LEU A 70 11.05 7.39 3.33
N CYS A 71 11.10 8.44 2.50
CA CYS A 71 12.32 8.91 1.85
C CYS A 71 13.14 9.92 2.68
N SER A 72 12.65 10.34 3.85
CA SER A 72 13.42 11.18 4.77
C SER A 72 14.40 10.33 5.59
N LEU A 73 15.39 10.96 6.21
CA LEU A 73 16.31 10.27 7.13
C LEU A 73 15.55 9.55 8.26
N GLU A 74 14.59 10.24 8.86
CA GLU A 74 13.67 9.67 9.86
C GLU A 74 12.88 8.48 9.31
N GLY A 75 12.37 8.59 8.08
CA GLY A 75 11.65 7.51 7.41
C GLY A 75 12.50 6.27 7.13
N ILE A 76 13.78 6.47 6.80
CA ILE A 76 14.74 5.38 6.59
C ILE A 76 15.03 4.66 7.91
N GLU A 77 15.22 5.39 9.00
CA GLU A 77 15.41 4.79 10.33
C GLU A 77 14.15 4.06 10.79
N PHE A 78 12.98 4.66 10.58
CA PHE A 78 11.69 4.03 10.85
C PHE A 78 11.51 2.73 10.07
N TYR A 79 11.82 2.73 8.77
CA TYR A 79 11.78 1.53 7.93
C TYR A 79 12.71 0.43 8.45
N LYS A 80 13.95 0.78 8.83
CA LYS A 80 14.89 -0.18 9.44
C LYS A 80 14.36 -0.75 10.75
N ASN A 81 13.74 0.07 11.60
CA ASN A 81 13.13 -0.39 12.84
C ASN A 81 11.97 -1.36 12.58
N ILE A 82 11.16 -1.14 11.54
CA ILE A 82 10.11 -2.08 11.15
C ILE A 82 10.71 -3.39 10.67
N LEU A 83 11.72 -3.37 9.80
CA LEU A 83 12.37 -4.59 9.32
C LEU A 83 12.96 -5.43 10.46
N ASN A 84 13.50 -4.78 11.49
CA ASN A 84 14.10 -5.47 12.64
C ASN A 84 13.05 -6.04 13.61
N ASN A 85 11.93 -5.36 13.79
CA ASN A 85 10.88 -5.76 14.76
C ASN A 85 9.80 -6.66 14.15
N PHE A 86 9.64 -6.63 12.83
CA PHE A 86 8.63 -7.39 12.11
C PHE A 86 9.32 -8.29 11.06
N PRO A 87 9.78 -9.51 11.44
CA PRO A 87 10.34 -10.49 10.49
C PRO A 87 9.27 -11.10 9.54
N LYS A 88 8.09 -10.48 9.46
CA LYS A 88 6.96 -10.84 8.63
C LYS A 88 7.19 -10.39 7.17
N LYS A 89 6.36 -10.87 6.25
CA LYS A 89 6.39 -10.38 4.87
C LYS A 89 5.91 -8.92 4.84
N LEU A 90 6.81 -8.00 4.51
CA LEU A 90 6.53 -6.57 4.44
C LEU A 90 6.18 -6.18 2.99
N ILE A 91 5.03 -5.55 2.80
CA ILE A 91 4.65 -4.87 1.55
C ILE A 91 4.76 -3.37 1.77
N VAL A 92 5.49 -2.67 0.91
CA VAL A 92 5.68 -1.22 1.02
C VAL A 92 4.85 -0.51 -0.04
N LEU A 93 3.92 0.32 0.39
CA LEU A 93 3.12 1.22 -0.46
C LEU A 93 3.71 2.62 -0.41
N ALA A 94 4.61 2.91 -1.36
CA ALA A 94 5.25 4.21 -1.49
C ALA A 94 5.31 4.61 -2.96
N CYS A 95 5.68 5.87 -3.21
CA CYS A 95 5.99 6.33 -4.57
C CYS A 95 7.08 5.44 -5.20
N SER A 96 7.02 5.24 -6.52
CA SER A 96 8.07 4.51 -7.22
C SER A 96 9.42 5.20 -7.00
N LYS A 97 10.48 4.39 -6.91
CA LYS A 97 11.84 4.91 -6.94
C LYS A 97 11.96 5.69 -8.26
N ARG A 98 12.14 7.01 -8.20
CA ARG A 98 12.51 7.76 -9.40
C ARG A 98 13.83 7.13 -9.88
N ASN A 99 13.79 6.50 -11.05
CA ASN A 99 15.00 6.13 -11.78
C ASN A 99 15.79 7.43 -11.95
N PHE A 100 16.89 7.57 -11.20
CA PHE A 100 17.94 8.53 -11.48
C PHE A 100 18.97 7.84 -12.36
#